data_AF-A0A923TR81-F1
#
_entry.id   AF-A0A923TR81-F1
#
_cell.length_a   1.000
_cell.length_b   1.000
_cell.length_c   1.000
_cell.angle_alpha   90.00
_cell.angle_beta   90.00
_cell.angle_gamma   90.00
#
_symmetry.space_group_name_H-M   'P 1'
#
loop_
_entity.id
_entity.type
_entity.pdbx_description
1 polymer ?
#
loop_
_entity_poly.entity_id
_entity_poly.type
_entity_poly.pdbx_seq_one_letter_code
_entity_poly.pdbx_strand_id
1 'polypeptide(L)' 'MQFGVAFTELKQLLFYFPFQVFFNNEYFLVYEKGGYYIYNYLFYGIGNLQSPPQSETYSVTFPRVRLNVLKRV' A
#
# COMPACT_ATOMS: atom_id res chain seq x y z
N MET A 1 -16.58 7.82 -6.02
CA MET A 1 -15.19 7.78 -5.52
C MET A 1 -15.17 6.91 -4.27
N GLN A 2 -14.19 6.00 -4.13
CA GLN A 2 -14.09 5.12 -2.98
C GLN A 2 -12.68 5.25 -2.41
N PHE A 3 -12.57 5.34 -1.09
CA PHE A 3 -11.30 5.27 -0.37
C PHE A 3 -11.34 4.05 0.55
N GLY A 4 -10.17 3.50 0.86
CA GLY A 4 -10.08 2.38 1.78
C GLY A 4 -8.88 2.50 2.71
N VAL A 5 -9.12 2.06 3.94
CA VAL A 5 -8.13 1.99 5.01
C VAL A 5 -8.20 0.56 5.54
N ALA A 6 -7.04 -0.09 5.67
CA ALA A 6 -6.92 -1.35 6.38
C ALA A 6 -5.89 -1.20 7.50
N PHE A 7 -6.22 -1.72 8.67
CA PHE A 7 -5.32 -1.80 9.81
C PHE A 7 -5.19 -3.26 10.22
N THR A 8 -3.95 -3.72 10.44
CA THR A 8 -3.66 -5.12 10.80
C THR A 8 -3.26 -5.23 12.26
N GLU A 9 -3.34 -6.43 12.83
CA GLU A 9 -2.83 -6.76 14.18
C GLU A 9 -1.34 -6.40 14.38
N LEU A 10 -0.53 -6.47 13.31
CA LEU A 10 0.88 -6.05 13.33
C LEU A 10 1.06 -4.52 13.21
N LYS A 11 0.02 -3.73 13.48
CA LYS A 11 0.00 -2.26 13.36
C LYS A 11 0.34 -1.74 11.95
N GLN A 12 0.21 -2.57 10.92
CA GLN A 12 0.37 -2.15 9.54
C GLN A 12 -0.84 -1.30 9.14
N LEU A 13 -0.56 -0.17 8.50
CA LEU A 13 -1.59 0.75 8.01
C LEU A 13 -1.50 0.78 6.48
N LEU A 14 -2.59 0.43 5.81
CA LEU A 14 -2.69 0.45 4.37
C LEU A 14 -3.79 1.43 3.97
N PHE A 15 -3.40 2.56 3.39
CA PHE A 15 -4.31 3.52 2.78
C PHE A 15 -4.31 3.34 1.27
N TYR A 16 -5.49 3.32 0.64
CA TYR A 16 -5.60 3.30 -0.82
C TYR A 16 -6.74 4.19 -1.30
N PHE A 17 -6.46 4.95 -2.36
CA PHE A 17 -7.39 5.86 -3.01
C PHE A 17 -7.43 5.59 -4.52
N PRO A 18 -8.37 4.73 -4.97
CA PRO A 18 -8.65 4.56 -6.38
C PRO A 18 -9.50 5.72 -6.90
N PHE A 19 -9.10 6.27 -8.04
CA PHE A 19 -9.96 7.18 -8.81
C PHE A 19 -10.00 6.78 -10.28
N GLN A 20 -11.14 7.04 -10.90
CA GLN A 20 -11.38 6.83 -12.33
C GLN A 20 -12.10 8.06 -12.89
N VAL A 21 -11.61 8.58 -14.00
CA VAL A 21 -12.16 9.75 -14.67
C VAL A 21 -12.26 9.47 -16.16
N PHE A 22 -13.47 9.61 -16.69
CA PHE A 22 -13.75 9.57 -18.12
C PHE A 22 -13.76 11.01 -18.66
N PHE A 23 -13.11 11.23 -19.80
CA PHE A 23 -13.08 12.54 -20.46
C PHE A 23 -13.16 12.36 -21.98
N ASN A 24 -13.55 13.46 -22.65
CA ASN A 24 -13.78 13.49 -24.10
C ASN A 24 -14.85 12.47 -24.56
N ASN A 25 -16.08 12.57 -24.02
CA ASN A 25 -17.19 11.64 -24.31
C ASN A 25 -16.79 10.16 -24.19
N GLU A 26 -16.11 9.81 -23.09
CA GLU A 26 -15.63 8.45 -22.80
C GLU A 26 -14.59 7.92 -23.80
N TYR A 27 -13.97 8.78 -24.59
CA TYR A 27 -12.90 8.40 -25.51
C TYR A 27 -11.58 8.14 -24.76
N PHE A 28 -11.41 8.74 -23.59
CA PHE A 28 -10.27 8.47 -22.72
C PHE A 28 -10.72 8.14 -21.30
N LEU A 29 -10.03 7.18 -20.70
CA LEU A 29 -10.18 6.77 -19.31
C LEU A 29 -8.83 6.93 -18.62
N VAL A 30 -8.76 7.84 -17.65
CA VAL A 30 -7.63 7.93 -16.72
C VAL A 30 -8.06 7.27 -15.42
N TYR A 31 -7.24 6.35 -14.95
CA TYR A 31 -7.43 5.75 -13.64
C TYR A 31 -6.11 5.63 -12.89
N GLU A 32 -6.20 5.80 -11.59
CA GLU A 32 -5.05 5.84 -10.69
C GLU A 32 -5.34 4.97 -9.47
N LYS A 33 -4.25 4.53 -8.84
CA LYS A 33 -4.30 3.90 -7.53
C LYS A 33 -3.14 4.45 -6.71
N GLY A 34 -3.42 5.51 -5.96
CA GLY A 34 -2.54 6.02 -4.92
C GLY A 34 -2.69 5.20 -3.64
N GLY A 35 -1.59 4.95 -2.94
CA GLY A 35 -1.60 4.24 -1.67
C GLY A 35 -0.40 4.57 -0.79
N TYR A 36 -0.63 4.50 0.51
CA TYR A 36 0.40 4.68 1.53
C TYR A 36 0.43 3.43 2.39
N TYR A 37 1.55 2.74 2.38
CA TYR A 37 1.68 1.45 3.06
C TYR A 37 2.75 1.55 4.15
N ILE A 38 2.36 1.34 5.40
CA ILE A 38 3.27 1.15 6.52
C ILE A 38 3.33 -0.34 6.79
N TYR A 39 4.44 -0.97 6.42
CA TYR A 39 4.68 -2.38 6.69
C TYR A 39 5.54 -2.51 7.94
N ASN A 40 5.07 -3.31 8.89
CA ASN A 40 5.82 -3.70 10.08
C ASN A 40 6.22 -5.16 9.95
N TYR A 41 7.49 -5.44 10.24
CA TYR A 41 8.06 -6.77 10.27
C TYR A 41 8.65 -7.03 11.65
N LEU A 42 8.41 -8.23 12.17
CA LEU A 42 9.03 -8.70 13.41
C LEU A 42 10.33 -9.41 13.05
N PHE A 43 11.45 -8.87 13.51
CA PHE A 43 12.76 -9.49 13.37
C PHE A 43 13.08 -10.31 14.60
N TYR A 44 13.50 -11.56 14.39
CA TYR A 44 13.72 -12.56 15.44
C TYR A 44 15.18 -13.03 15.54
N GLY A 45 16.12 -12.27 14.96
CA GLY A 45 17.54 -12.61 14.96
C GLY A 45 17.96 -13.59 13.85
N ILE A 46 19.25 -13.94 13.86
CA ILE A 46 19.94 -14.72 12.81
C ILE A 46 20.49 -16.08 13.31
N GLY A 47 20.06 -16.58 14.48
CA GLY A 47 20.55 -17.87 14.99
C GLY A 47 19.92 -18.34 16.31
N ASN A 48 20.30 -19.56 16.73
CA ASN A 48 19.69 -20.32 17.85
C ASN A 48 20.13 -19.89 19.26
N LEU A 49 20.91 -18.81 19.42
CA LEU A 49 21.54 -18.45 20.71
C LEU A 49 20.94 -17.21 21.39
N GLN A 50 19.74 -16.77 21.01
CA GLN A 50 19.10 -15.63 21.66
C GLN A 50 18.10 -16.10 22.72
N SER A 51 18.41 -15.78 23.99
CA SER A 51 17.48 -15.79 25.13
C SER A 51 16.24 -14.92 24.81
N PRO A 52 15.10 -15.10 25.51
CA PRO A 52 13.73 -15.08 24.97
C PRO A 52 13.48 -14.03 23.89
N PRO A 53 12.69 -14.35 22.84
CA PRO A 53 12.64 -13.59 21.59
C PRO A 53 12.28 -12.14 21.86
N GLN A 54 13.30 -11.28 21.92
CA GLN A 54 13.12 -9.84 21.91
C GLN A 54 12.88 -9.49 20.46
N SER A 55 11.61 -9.57 20.04
CA SER A 55 11.23 -9.24 18.67
C SER A 55 11.35 -7.74 18.47
N GLU A 56 12.26 -7.33 17.58
CA GLU A 56 12.37 -5.94 17.16
C GLU A 56 11.37 -5.69 16.03
N THR A 57 10.53 -4.66 16.19
CA THR A 57 9.59 -4.25 15.13
C THR A 57 10.27 -3.27 14.20
N TYR A 58 10.46 -3.66 12.95
CA TYR A 58 10.97 -2.80 11.88
C TYR A 58 9.81 -2.27 11.05
N SER A 59 9.68 -0.94 10.97
CA SER A 59 8.66 -0.26 10.18
C SER A 59 9.25 0.31 8.90
N VAL A 60 8.64 -0.02 7.76
CA VAL A 60 9.00 0.51 6.45
C VAL A 60 7.79 1.22 5.85
N THR A 61 8.00 2.48 5.48
CA THR A 61 7.01 3.29 4.79
C THR A 61 7.22 3.21 3.29
N PHE A 62 6.17 2.83 2.56
CA PHE A 62 6.20 2.65 1.11
C PHE A 62 5.08 3.47 0.44
N PRO A 63 5.35 4.72 0.03
CA PRO A 63 4.41 5.49 -0.77
C PRO A 63 4.36 4.92 -2.19
N ARG A 64 3.16 4.67 -2.73
CA ARG A 64 2.97 4.15 -4.08
C ARG A 64 1.91 4.96 -4.82
N VAL A 65 2.26 5.45 -6.00
CA VAL A 65 1.36 6.19 -6.90
C VAL A 65 1.44 5.53 -8.28
N ARG A 66 0.32 5.30 -8.96
CA ARG A 66 0.30 4.63 -10.26
C ARG A 66 -0.80 5.18 -11.15
N LEU A 67 -0.40 5.93 -12.17
CA LEU A 67 -1.29 6.54 -13.15
C LEU A 67 -1.35 5.71 -14.43
N ASN A 68 -2.56 5.42 -14.89
CA ASN A 68 -2.80 4.73 -16.15
C ASN A 68 -3.76 5.56 -17.01
N VAL A 69 -3.48 5.57 -18.31
CA VAL A 69 -4.29 6.26 -19.32
C VAL A 69 -4.66 5.25 -20.39
N LEU A 70 -5.95 5.07 -20.62
CA LEU A 70 -6.50 4.23 -21.67
C LEU A 70 -7.19 5.13 -22.70
N LYS A 71 -7.00 4.78 -23.97
CA LYS A 71 -7.66 5.40 -25.11
C LYS A 71 -8.60 4.37 -25.72
N ARG A 72 -9.84 4.77 -25.98
CA ARG A 72 -10.82 3.97 -26.71
C ARG A 72 -10.40 3.88 -28.18
N VAL A 73 -10.39 2.67 -28.73
CA VAL A 73 -10.12 2.38 -30.14
C VAL A 73 -11.42 2.07 -30.85
#